data_AF-A0A8T2J487-F1
#
_entry.id   AF-A0A8T2J487-F1
#
_cell.length_a   1.000
_cell.length_b   1.000
_cell.length_c   1.000
_cell.angle_alpha   90.00
_cell.angle_beta   90.00
_cell.angle_gamma   90.00
#
_symmetry.space_group_name_H-M   'P 1'
#
loop_
_entity.id
_entity.type
_entity.pdbx_description
1 polymer ?
#
loop_
_entity_poly.entity_id
_entity_poly.type
_entity_poly.pdbx_seq_one_letter_code
_entity_poly.pdbx_strand_id
1 'polypeptide(L)'
;MKTQLTRLQTEKADLLGIISELQLKLGSFSSDDSFVEIRISVSLTISRTNSLKEENGIEQEEMAISRLLHSLREETQKVEKLKTELLSANERVAYLEKQTSDLCEKEIQTENETVQNRESQCELIISGEVDLLKQKVKSLNKELQEASVKLNGAEHLKIKLQDKLKENQVSLDEKQSLAYAVKKLELHVESLQSAIKMEQNKTEVEKEQLTSLQAAYEKLNLEYQELRRNECEKVSKEEFKELLQKLDACEKALAKKQFEIDEMKETVTKHKEDMETIELLRAQIDLFCSDFHAERSARENIHQEKEELAAHLAFMMQENEKLKEEITGRQSIEQLQKRHGSTMSGDGSESPCLVPRGMESIYQQDLPVHTCPKCNLNVPDIDTLQIHVMDCIT
;
A
#
# COMPACT_ATOMS: atom_id res chain seq x y z
N MET A 1 -5.03 -20.58 11.71
CA MET A 1 -4.97 -21.06 10.31
C MET A 1 -6.35 -21.19 9.65
N LYS A 2 -7.24 -22.12 10.04
CA LYS A 2 -8.58 -22.28 9.40
C LYS A 2 -9.44 -21.00 9.45
N THR A 3 -9.48 -20.31 10.58
CA THR A 3 -10.25 -19.06 10.76
C THR A 3 -9.72 -17.88 9.94
N GLN A 4 -8.40 -17.83 9.71
CA GLN A 4 -7.79 -16.82 8.85
C GLN A 4 -8.05 -17.13 7.37
N LEU A 5 -8.05 -18.42 7.00
CA LEU A 5 -8.38 -18.85 5.65
C LEU A 5 -9.84 -18.53 5.29
N THR A 6 -10.78 -18.74 6.22
CA THR A 6 -12.19 -18.39 6.02
C THR A 6 -12.38 -16.88 5.90
N ARG A 7 -11.67 -16.08 6.70
CA ARG A 7 -11.72 -14.61 6.62
C ARG A 7 -11.17 -14.09 5.29
N LEU A 8 -10.05 -14.64 4.81
CA LEU A 8 -9.49 -14.28 3.51
C LEU A 8 -10.39 -14.74 2.35
N GLN A 9 -11.12 -15.85 2.50
CA GLN A 9 -12.11 -16.29 1.52
C GLN A 9 -13.32 -15.36 1.46
N THR A 10 -13.80 -14.84 2.60
CA THR A 10 -14.89 -13.86 2.62
C THR A 10 -14.44 -12.52 2.05
N GLU A 11 -13.27 -12.00 2.44
CA GLU A 11 -12.72 -10.75 1.88
C GLU A 11 -12.49 -10.87 0.37
N LYS A 12 -12.04 -12.03 -0.13
CA LYS A 12 -11.93 -12.29 -1.57
C LYS A 12 -13.29 -12.27 -2.28
N ALA A 13 -14.34 -12.82 -1.67
CA ALA A 13 -15.69 -12.82 -2.24
C ALA A 13 -16.26 -11.41 -2.33
N ASP A 14 -16.07 -10.60 -1.29
CA ASP A 14 -16.53 -9.20 -1.24
C ASP A 14 -15.82 -8.33 -2.30
N LEU A 15 -14.50 -8.49 -2.43
CA LEU A 15 -13.71 -7.78 -3.46
C LEU A 15 -14.14 -8.16 -4.89
N LEU A 16 -14.46 -9.44 -5.13
CA LEU A 16 -14.99 -9.88 -6.43
C LEU A 16 -16.38 -9.30 -6.74
N GLY A 17 -17.21 -9.08 -5.71
CA GLY A 17 -18.48 -8.39 -5.82
C GLY A 17 -18.29 -6.92 -6.24
N ILE A 18 -17.39 -6.20 -5.57
CA ILE A 18 -17.08 -4.80 -5.88
C ILE A 18 -16.50 -4.66 -7.31
N ILE A 19 -15.61 -5.57 -7.71
CA ILE A 19 -15.05 -5.56 -9.07
C ILE A 19 -16.14 -5.78 -10.12
N SER A 20 -17.09 -6.70 -9.88
CA SER A 20 -18.23 -6.91 -10.78
C SER A 20 -19.12 -5.66 -10.88
N GLU A 21 -19.38 -4.97 -9.77
CA GLU A 21 -20.18 -3.74 -9.76
C GLU A 21 -19.47 -2.59 -10.48
N LEU A 22 -18.16 -2.46 -10.29
CA LEU A 22 -17.33 -1.47 -10.99
C LEU A 22 -17.27 -1.77 -12.49
N GLN A 23 -17.15 -3.04 -12.88
CA GLN A 23 -17.19 -3.46 -14.28
C GLN A 23 -18.56 -3.21 -14.92
N LEU A 24 -19.66 -3.37 -14.19
CA LEU A 24 -21.00 -3.00 -14.66
C LEU A 24 -21.11 -1.48 -14.83
N LYS A 25 -20.62 -0.69 -13.87
CA LYS A 25 -20.59 0.79 -13.98
C LYS A 25 -19.73 1.28 -15.14
N LEU A 26 -18.60 0.63 -15.41
CA LEU A 26 -17.73 0.93 -16.56
C LEU A 26 -18.34 0.45 -17.88
N GLY A 27 -19.04 -0.69 -17.88
CA GLY A 27 -19.78 -1.22 -19.02
C GLY A 27 -21.01 -0.38 -19.39
N SER A 28 -21.58 0.37 -18.44
CA SER A 28 -22.66 1.35 -18.70
C SER A 28 -22.20 2.63 -19.40
N PHE A 29 -20.90 2.82 -19.66
CA PHE A 29 -20.36 3.96 -20.41
C PHE A 29 -19.89 3.59 -21.83
N SER A 30 -20.23 2.42 -22.35
CA SER A 30 -19.77 1.98 -23.67
C SER A 30 -20.87 1.31 -24.50
N SER A 31 -21.81 2.12 -25.00
CA SER A 31 -22.31 2.07 -26.39
C SER A 31 -23.34 3.19 -26.57
N ASP A 32 -23.11 4.03 -27.57
CA ASP A 32 -24.09 4.92 -28.22
C ASP A 32 -24.65 6.12 -27.44
N ASP A 33 -23.96 7.27 -27.58
CA ASP A 33 -24.55 8.57 -27.96
C ASP A 33 -23.40 9.61 -28.06
N SER A 34 -23.27 10.53 -29.01
CA SER A 34 -24.27 11.07 -29.92
C SER A 34 -23.56 11.85 -31.04
N PHE A 35 -23.73 11.39 -32.28
CA PHE A 35 -23.62 12.21 -33.47
C PHE A 35 -25.05 12.66 -33.78
N VAL A 36 -25.39 13.94 -33.52
CA VAL A 36 -26.67 14.53 -33.93
C VAL A 36 -26.44 15.91 -34.56
N GLU A 37 -26.35 15.88 -35.88
CA GLU A 37 -27.21 16.61 -36.83
C GLU A 37 -27.92 17.88 -36.30
N ILE A 38 -27.44 19.04 -36.75
CA ILE A 38 -28.14 20.32 -36.63
C ILE A 38 -29.38 20.30 -37.54
N ARG A 39 -30.55 20.03 -36.98
CA ARG A 39 -31.83 20.42 -37.60
C ARG A 39 -32.30 21.75 -37.02
N ILE A 40 -32.30 22.76 -37.88
CA ILE A 40 -32.97 24.03 -37.67
C ILE A 40 -34.47 23.78 -37.82
N SER A 41 -35.20 23.76 -36.70
CA SER A 41 -36.64 23.95 -36.70
C SER A 41 -36.98 25.26 -36.00
N VAL A 42 -37.29 26.25 -36.82
CA VAL A 42 -37.99 27.48 -36.46
C VAL A 42 -39.32 27.09 -35.80
N SER A 43 -39.55 27.52 -34.56
CA SER A 43 -40.89 27.73 -34.02
C SER A 43 -40.86 28.72 -32.87
N LEU A 44 -41.49 29.87 -33.15
CA LEU A 44 -41.92 30.87 -32.19
C LEU A 44 -42.77 30.24 -31.08
N THR A 45 -42.43 30.47 -29.80
CA THR A 45 -43.45 30.82 -28.80
C THR A 45 -42.85 31.54 -27.59
N ILE A 46 -43.48 32.68 -27.32
CA ILE A 46 -43.27 33.63 -26.23
C ILE A 46 -43.71 33.02 -24.90
N SER A 47 -42.94 33.22 -23.82
CA SER A 47 -43.45 33.62 -22.49
C SER A 47 -42.34 33.95 -21.48
N ARG A 48 -42.22 35.26 -21.20
CA ARG A 48 -42.03 35.93 -19.90
C ARG A 48 -41.38 35.16 -18.74
N THR A 49 -40.28 35.70 -18.19
CA THR A 49 -40.26 36.53 -16.96
C THR A 49 -38.86 37.07 -16.66
N ASN A 50 -38.77 38.39 -16.45
CA ASN A 50 -38.02 39.14 -15.42
C ASN A 50 -36.57 38.71 -15.08
N SER A 51 -35.56 39.55 -14.91
CA SER A 51 -35.42 41.00 -14.80
C SER A 51 -33.92 41.31 -14.62
N LEU A 52 -33.52 42.56 -14.92
CA LEU A 52 -32.28 43.25 -14.50
C LEU A 52 -31.00 43.00 -15.33
N LYS A 53 -30.88 43.73 -16.45
CA LYS A 53 -29.73 44.58 -16.85
C LYS A 53 -30.02 45.28 -18.19
N GLU A 54 -31.07 46.11 -18.21
CA GLU A 54 -31.41 47.00 -19.34
C GLU A 54 -31.40 48.45 -18.85
N GLU A 55 -30.21 49.02 -18.62
CA GLU A 55 -30.07 50.46 -18.36
C GLU A 55 -29.06 51.10 -19.34
N ASN A 56 -28.03 50.37 -19.76
CA ASN A 56 -27.03 50.89 -20.72
C ASN A 56 -27.42 50.76 -22.20
N GLY A 57 -28.46 49.98 -22.54
CA GLY A 57 -28.92 49.79 -23.93
C GLY A 57 -29.83 50.93 -24.40
N ILE A 58 -30.76 51.34 -23.54
CA ILE A 58 -31.76 52.37 -23.85
C ILE A 58 -31.10 53.74 -24.03
N GLU A 59 -30.12 54.10 -23.18
CA GLU A 59 -29.36 55.35 -23.36
C GLU A 59 -28.54 55.38 -24.66
N GLN A 60 -28.01 54.23 -25.12
CA GLN A 60 -27.26 54.15 -26.38
C GLN A 60 -28.19 54.26 -27.59
N GLU A 61 -29.37 53.67 -27.52
CA GLU A 61 -30.42 53.80 -28.54
C GLU A 61 -31.00 55.23 -28.57
N GLU A 62 -31.28 55.86 -27.43
CA GLU A 62 -31.72 57.25 -27.34
C GLU A 62 -30.66 58.23 -27.84
N MET A 63 -29.38 57.99 -27.57
CA MET A 63 -28.27 58.77 -28.14
C MET A 63 -28.10 58.55 -29.65
N ALA A 64 -28.38 57.34 -30.16
CA ALA A 64 -28.35 57.06 -31.60
C ALA A 64 -29.53 57.72 -32.32
N ILE A 65 -30.73 57.68 -31.74
CA ILE A 65 -31.93 58.36 -32.23
C ILE A 65 -31.72 59.87 -32.21
N SER A 66 -31.14 60.43 -31.14
CA SER A 66 -30.82 61.86 -31.05
C SER A 66 -29.82 62.31 -32.11
N ARG A 67 -28.79 61.49 -32.40
CA ARG A 67 -27.83 61.75 -33.49
C ARG A 67 -28.49 61.71 -34.86
N LEU A 68 -29.39 60.75 -35.10
CA LEU A 68 -30.14 60.64 -36.36
C LEU A 68 -31.10 61.81 -36.54
N LEU A 69 -31.84 62.21 -35.51
CA LEU A 69 -32.76 63.35 -35.55
C LEU A 69 -32.03 64.68 -35.76
N HIS A 70 -30.83 64.85 -35.18
CA HIS A 70 -30.00 66.03 -35.41
C HIS A 70 -29.51 66.10 -36.86
N SER A 71 -28.97 64.99 -37.39
CA SER A 71 -28.54 64.90 -38.79
C SER A 71 -29.70 65.14 -39.76
N LEU A 72 -30.88 64.59 -39.48
CA LEU A 72 -32.08 64.82 -40.29
C LEU A 72 -32.49 66.31 -40.28
N ARG A 73 -32.38 66.98 -39.12
CA ARG A 73 -32.68 68.42 -39.00
C ARG A 73 -31.66 69.28 -39.74
N GLU A 74 -30.38 68.94 -39.67
CA GLU A 74 -29.32 69.63 -40.43
C GLU A 74 -29.52 69.47 -41.95
N GLU A 75 -29.81 68.25 -42.41
CA GLU A 75 -30.09 68.00 -43.83
C GLU A 75 -31.37 68.72 -44.28
N THR A 76 -32.41 68.77 -43.45
CA THR A 76 -33.63 69.53 -43.73
C THR A 76 -33.34 71.03 -43.89
N GLN A 77 -32.51 71.60 -43.01
CA GLN A 77 -32.09 73.02 -43.11
C GLN A 77 -31.20 73.28 -44.34
N LYS A 78 -30.33 72.34 -44.73
CA LYS A 78 -29.54 72.45 -45.96
C LYS A 78 -30.44 72.44 -47.19
N VAL A 79 -31.44 71.56 -47.22
CA VAL A 79 -32.42 71.49 -48.31
C VAL A 79 -33.22 72.78 -48.42
N GLU A 80 -33.67 73.38 -47.30
CA GLU A 80 -34.36 74.68 -47.33
C GLU A 80 -33.47 75.81 -47.87
N LYS A 81 -32.20 75.88 -47.46
CA LYS A 81 -31.24 76.87 -47.98
C LYS A 81 -31.01 76.71 -49.49
N LEU A 82 -30.80 75.48 -49.95
CA LEU A 82 -30.65 75.19 -51.38
C LEU A 82 -31.93 75.55 -52.15
N LYS A 83 -33.12 75.35 -51.55
CA LYS A 83 -34.40 75.73 -52.16
C LYS A 83 -34.55 77.24 -52.29
N THR A 84 -34.11 78.03 -51.31
CA THR A 84 -34.13 79.51 -51.41
C THR A 84 -33.12 80.03 -52.41
N GLU A 85 -31.93 79.43 -52.49
CA GLU A 85 -30.92 79.78 -53.49
C GLU A 85 -31.38 79.44 -54.91
N LEU A 86 -32.03 78.29 -55.11
CA LEU A 86 -32.60 77.89 -56.40
C LEU A 86 -33.72 78.85 -56.85
N LEU A 87 -34.59 79.28 -55.94
CA LEU A 87 -35.61 80.28 -56.25
C LEU A 87 -34.99 81.61 -56.68
N SER A 88 -33.98 82.09 -55.95
CA SER A 88 -33.27 83.33 -56.31
C SER A 88 -32.53 83.22 -57.66
N ALA A 89 -31.92 82.07 -57.95
CA ALA A 89 -31.28 81.81 -59.23
C ALA A 89 -32.29 81.79 -60.40
N ASN A 90 -33.46 81.17 -60.21
CA ASN A 90 -34.53 81.16 -61.20
C ASN A 90 -35.11 82.55 -61.47
N GLU A 91 -35.30 83.38 -60.44
CA GLU A 91 -35.69 84.78 -60.62
C GLU A 91 -34.65 85.57 -61.44
N ARG A 92 -33.37 85.30 -61.24
CA ARG A 92 -32.28 85.94 -61.99
C ARG A 92 -32.22 85.48 -63.45
N VAL A 93 -32.51 84.20 -63.71
CA VAL A 93 -32.63 83.68 -65.09
C VAL A 93 -33.85 84.28 -65.78
N ALA A 94 -35.00 84.34 -65.12
CA ALA A 94 -36.20 84.98 -65.67
C ALA A 94 -35.99 86.48 -65.97
N TYR A 95 -35.23 87.19 -65.12
CA TYR A 95 -34.84 88.58 -65.37
C TYR A 95 -33.93 88.72 -66.61
N LEU A 96 -32.95 87.81 -66.77
CA LEU A 96 -32.07 87.81 -67.93
C LEU A 96 -32.80 87.43 -69.21
N GLU A 97 -33.68 86.42 -69.19
CA GLU A 97 -34.52 86.04 -70.33
C GLU A 97 -35.43 87.18 -70.79
N LYS A 98 -35.94 87.99 -69.85
CA LYS A 98 -36.66 89.22 -70.18
C LYS A 98 -35.77 90.27 -70.84
N GLN A 99 -34.54 90.46 -70.36
CA GLN A 99 -33.54 91.32 -71.03
C GLN A 99 -33.17 90.83 -72.43
N THR A 100 -33.02 89.53 -72.66
CA THR A 100 -32.72 88.98 -74.00
C THR A 100 -33.93 89.05 -74.93
N SER A 101 -35.16 88.90 -74.41
CA SER A 101 -36.39 89.12 -75.17
C SER A 101 -36.55 90.58 -75.61
N ASP A 102 -36.17 91.55 -74.76
CA ASP A 102 -36.23 92.99 -75.07
C ASP A 102 -35.14 93.46 -76.05
N LEU A 103 -34.05 92.69 -76.21
CA LEU A 103 -32.95 92.96 -77.15
C LEU A 103 -33.12 92.27 -78.52
N CYS A 104 -34.07 91.34 -78.66
CA CYS A 104 -34.30 90.55 -79.89
C CYS A 104 -35.29 91.21 -80.89
N GLU A 105 -35.64 92.50 -80.71
CA GLU A 105 -36.51 93.27 -81.63
C GLU A 105 -35.84 94.49 -82.29
N LYS A 106 -34.52 94.70 -82.16
CA LYS A 106 -33.83 95.81 -82.84
C LYS A 106 -32.42 95.44 -83.29
N GLU A 107 -32.27 95.03 -84.56
CA GLU A 107 -31.14 95.43 -85.44
C GLU A 107 -31.24 94.76 -86.82
N ILE A 108 -31.71 95.51 -87.82
CA ILE A 108 -31.54 95.20 -89.24
C ILE A 108 -31.28 96.50 -90.03
N GLN A 109 -30.23 96.45 -90.85
CA GLN A 109 -29.96 97.14 -92.15
C GLN A 109 -29.27 98.50 -92.24
N THR A 110 -28.31 98.57 -93.18
CA THR A 110 -28.19 99.49 -94.34
C THR A 110 -26.89 99.11 -95.11
N GLU A 111 -26.69 99.20 -96.44
CA GLU A 111 -27.51 99.47 -97.64
C GLU A 111 -26.69 99.10 -98.90
N ASN A 112 -27.31 99.21 -100.10
CA ASN A 112 -26.97 98.58 -101.40
C ASN A 112 -26.26 99.49 -102.44
N GLU A 113 -26.04 98.90 -103.65
CA GLU A 113 -26.01 99.49 -105.03
C GLU A 113 -24.63 99.73 -105.70
N THR A 114 -24.36 99.56 -107.00
CA THR A 114 -25.06 99.18 -108.25
C THR A 114 -24.01 98.79 -109.35
N VAL A 115 -24.45 98.53 -110.59
CA VAL A 115 -23.87 97.64 -111.63
C VAL A 115 -23.28 98.36 -112.88
N GLN A 116 -22.22 97.75 -113.45
CA GLN A 116 -21.68 97.73 -114.85
C GLN A 116 -21.06 98.98 -115.56
N ASN A 117 -19.80 98.84 -116.03
CA ASN A 117 -19.40 99.04 -117.45
C ASN A 117 -17.97 98.49 -117.79
N ARG A 118 -17.91 97.55 -118.74
CA ARG A 118 -16.90 97.23 -119.79
C ARG A 118 -15.37 97.20 -119.50
N GLU A 119 -14.86 95.96 -119.47
CA GLU A 119 -13.78 95.44 -120.33
C GLU A 119 -12.58 96.34 -120.63
N SER A 120 -11.69 96.47 -119.64
CA SER A 120 -10.21 96.43 -119.77
C SER A 120 -9.52 96.42 -118.39
N GLN A 121 -10.23 95.93 -117.37
CA GLN A 121 -9.76 95.74 -115.99
C GLN A 121 -9.93 94.27 -115.53
N CYS A 122 -10.24 93.34 -116.44
CA CYS A 122 -10.48 91.93 -116.12
C CYS A 122 -9.22 91.16 -115.71
N GLU A 123 -8.02 91.57 -116.13
CA GLU A 123 -6.78 90.87 -115.75
C GLU A 123 -6.32 91.21 -114.33
N LEU A 124 -6.64 92.42 -113.84
CA LEU A 124 -6.42 92.85 -112.45
C LEU A 124 -7.46 92.24 -111.49
N ILE A 125 -8.70 92.03 -111.93
CA ILE A 125 -9.75 91.39 -111.12
C ILE A 125 -9.56 89.87 -111.07
N ILE A 126 -9.18 89.21 -112.17
CA ILE A 126 -8.85 87.77 -112.17
C ILE A 126 -7.56 87.52 -111.38
N SER A 127 -6.55 88.39 -111.48
CA SER A 127 -5.37 88.35 -110.59
C SER A 127 -5.78 88.54 -109.13
N GLY A 128 -6.66 89.50 -108.84
CA GLY A 128 -7.18 89.75 -107.50
C GLY A 128 -8.00 88.58 -106.94
N GLU A 129 -8.83 87.93 -107.76
CA GLU A 129 -9.61 86.75 -107.39
C GLU A 129 -8.74 85.50 -107.25
N VAL A 130 -7.73 85.30 -108.11
CA VAL A 130 -6.74 84.22 -107.98
C VAL A 130 -5.86 84.45 -106.75
N ASP A 131 -5.49 85.69 -106.45
CA ASP A 131 -4.77 86.05 -105.23
C ASP A 131 -5.66 85.89 -103.98
N LEU A 132 -6.94 86.22 -104.06
CA LEU A 132 -7.95 85.95 -103.02
C LEU A 132 -8.15 84.44 -102.82
N LEU A 133 -8.20 83.66 -103.90
CA LEU A 133 -8.32 82.20 -103.85
C LEU A 133 -7.05 81.57 -103.27
N LYS A 134 -5.87 82.08 -103.65
CA LYS A 134 -4.57 81.64 -103.14
C LYS A 134 -4.39 82.01 -101.67
N GLN A 135 -4.87 83.18 -101.26
CA GLN A 135 -5.00 83.54 -99.84
C GLN A 135 -5.96 82.60 -99.11
N LYS A 136 -7.09 82.25 -99.73
CA LYS A 136 -8.08 81.32 -99.15
C LYS A 136 -7.55 79.89 -99.06
N VAL A 137 -6.81 79.40 -100.06
CA VAL A 137 -6.11 78.10 -100.05
C VAL A 137 -4.98 78.10 -99.02
N LYS A 138 -4.23 79.21 -98.87
CA LYS A 138 -3.25 79.35 -97.79
C LYS A 138 -3.89 79.38 -96.41
N SER A 139 -5.03 80.07 -96.25
CA SER A 139 -5.82 80.07 -95.01
C SER A 139 -6.30 78.66 -94.70
N LEU A 140 -6.91 77.98 -95.68
CA LEU A 140 -7.38 76.60 -95.54
C LEU A 140 -6.25 75.60 -95.26
N ASN A 141 -5.09 75.74 -95.91
CA ASN A 141 -3.93 74.89 -95.60
C ASN A 141 -3.39 75.16 -94.19
N LYS A 142 -3.40 76.43 -93.76
CA LYS A 142 -3.02 76.80 -92.39
C LYS A 142 -4.03 76.22 -91.39
N GLU A 143 -5.33 76.33 -91.67
CA GLU A 143 -6.40 75.72 -90.87
C GLU A 143 -6.30 74.20 -90.85
N LEU A 144 -5.98 73.54 -91.97
CA LEU A 144 -5.78 72.10 -92.05
C LEU A 144 -4.53 71.65 -91.29
N GLN A 145 -3.43 72.42 -91.39
CA GLN A 145 -2.20 72.16 -90.65
C GLN A 145 -2.42 72.39 -89.15
N GLU A 146 -3.15 73.43 -88.76
CA GLU A 146 -3.58 73.67 -87.38
C GLU A 146 -4.51 72.56 -86.88
N ALA A 147 -5.44 72.07 -87.72
CA ALA A 147 -6.31 70.94 -87.41
C ALA A 147 -5.51 69.64 -87.25
N SER A 148 -4.48 69.41 -88.08
CA SER A 148 -3.59 68.25 -87.98
C SER A 148 -2.75 68.29 -86.71
N VAL A 149 -2.21 69.45 -86.32
CA VAL A 149 -1.51 69.61 -85.04
C VAL A 149 -2.45 69.40 -83.87
N LYS A 150 -3.69 69.91 -83.95
CA LYS A 150 -4.73 69.66 -82.93
C LYS A 150 -5.12 68.18 -82.86
N LEU A 151 -5.20 67.49 -84.00
CA LEU A 151 -5.48 66.06 -84.07
C LEU A 151 -4.35 65.23 -83.44
N ASN A 152 -3.09 65.50 -83.79
CA ASN A 152 -1.93 64.84 -83.18
C ASN A 152 -1.87 65.11 -81.66
N GLY A 153 -2.21 66.34 -81.23
CA GLY A 153 -2.37 66.67 -79.81
C GLY A 153 -3.46 65.84 -79.13
N ALA A 154 -4.60 65.65 -79.79
CA ALA A 154 -5.71 64.81 -79.31
C ALA A 154 -5.36 63.31 -79.28
N GLU A 155 -4.61 62.80 -80.26
CA GLU A 155 -4.11 61.42 -80.27
C GLU A 155 -3.12 61.16 -79.14
N HIS A 156 -2.18 62.08 -78.91
CA HIS A 156 -1.25 61.98 -77.79
C HIS A 156 -1.98 62.04 -76.44
N LEU A 157 -3.02 62.87 -76.31
CA LEU A 157 -3.90 62.86 -75.14
C LEU A 157 -4.65 61.54 -74.98
N LYS A 158 -5.17 60.96 -76.07
CA LYS A 158 -5.82 59.64 -76.06
C LYS A 158 -4.89 58.55 -75.56
N ILE A 159 -3.65 58.48 -76.05
CA ILE A 159 -2.66 57.48 -75.60
C ILE A 159 -2.37 57.67 -74.11
N LYS A 160 -2.10 58.91 -73.66
CA LYS A 160 -1.91 59.21 -72.23
C LYS A 160 -3.09 58.82 -71.35
N LEU A 161 -4.32 59.03 -71.83
CA LEU A 161 -5.53 58.63 -71.11
C LEU A 161 -5.68 57.10 -71.08
N GLN A 162 -5.34 56.40 -72.17
CA GLN A 162 -5.34 54.93 -72.21
C GLN A 162 -4.30 54.33 -71.26
N ASP A 163 -3.10 54.89 -71.18
CA ASP A 163 -2.07 54.43 -70.25
C ASP A 163 -2.48 54.68 -68.79
N LYS A 164 -3.03 55.86 -68.49
CA LYS A 164 -3.62 56.14 -67.16
C LYS A 164 -4.78 55.21 -66.80
N LEU A 165 -5.61 54.83 -67.77
CA LEU A 165 -6.68 53.85 -67.56
C LEU A 165 -6.13 52.48 -67.19
N LYS A 166 -5.10 52.01 -67.90
CA LYS A 166 -4.43 50.73 -67.59
C LYS A 166 -3.75 50.76 -66.23
N GLU A 167 -3.03 51.85 -65.91
CA GLU A 167 -2.36 52.02 -64.62
C GLU A 167 -3.37 52.06 -63.46
N ASN A 168 -4.49 52.78 -63.63
CA ASN A 168 -5.59 52.78 -62.66
C ASN A 168 -6.24 51.41 -62.51
N GLN A 169 -6.35 50.62 -63.59
CA GLN A 169 -6.89 49.26 -63.54
C GLN A 169 -5.98 48.33 -62.73
N VAL A 170 -4.68 48.34 -62.99
CA VAL A 170 -3.70 47.55 -62.22
C VAL A 170 -3.72 47.95 -60.74
N SER A 171 -3.77 49.26 -60.45
CA SER A 171 -3.87 49.76 -59.07
C SER A 171 -5.18 49.35 -58.39
N LEU A 172 -6.29 49.26 -59.14
CA LEU A 172 -7.57 48.79 -58.61
C LEU A 172 -7.52 47.30 -58.27
N ASP A 173 -6.94 46.48 -59.15
CA ASP A 173 -6.78 45.03 -58.94
C ASP A 173 -5.87 44.74 -57.73
N GLU A 174 -4.76 45.49 -57.59
CA GLU A 174 -3.90 45.44 -56.40
C GLU A 174 -4.65 45.83 -55.12
N LYS A 175 -5.44 46.91 -55.16
CA LYS A 175 -6.28 47.32 -54.02
C LYS A 175 -7.31 46.25 -53.64
N GLN A 176 -7.93 45.57 -54.61
CA GLN A 176 -8.86 44.47 -54.34
C GLN A 176 -8.15 43.27 -53.74
N SER A 177 -6.97 42.92 -54.24
CA SER A 177 -6.14 41.83 -53.68
C SER A 177 -5.70 42.13 -52.24
N LEU A 178 -5.25 43.36 -51.97
CA LEU A 178 -4.92 43.82 -50.63
C LEU A 178 -6.14 43.82 -49.71
N ALA A 179 -7.31 44.27 -50.17
CA ALA A 179 -8.54 44.24 -49.38
C ALA A 179 -8.94 42.80 -49.02
N TYR A 180 -8.80 41.85 -49.94
CA TYR A 180 -9.00 40.43 -49.66
C TYR A 180 -7.99 39.90 -48.63
N ALA A 181 -6.71 40.25 -48.77
CA ALA A 181 -5.67 39.86 -47.82
C ALA A 181 -5.91 40.42 -46.41
N VAL A 182 -6.31 41.69 -46.30
CA VAL A 182 -6.71 42.32 -45.03
C VAL A 182 -7.88 41.58 -44.42
N LYS A 183 -8.95 41.32 -45.17
CA LYS A 183 -10.12 40.58 -44.67
C LYS A 183 -9.77 39.16 -44.20
N LYS A 184 -8.84 38.49 -44.90
CA LYS A 184 -8.32 37.19 -44.48
C LYS A 184 -7.53 37.29 -43.16
N LEU A 185 -6.71 38.33 -42.99
CA LEU A 185 -5.98 38.58 -41.74
C LEU A 185 -6.91 38.96 -40.59
N GLU A 186 -7.94 39.76 -40.83
CA GLU A 186 -8.97 40.10 -39.83
C GLU A 186 -9.64 38.83 -39.29
N LEU A 187 -10.10 37.94 -40.17
CA LEU A 187 -10.67 36.65 -39.77
C LEU A 187 -9.67 35.78 -38.99
N HIS A 188 -8.39 35.81 -39.38
CA HIS A 188 -7.35 35.09 -38.65
C HIS A 188 -7.14 35.66 -37.24
N VAL A 189 -7.14 36.98 -37.10
CA VAL A 189 -7.04 37.67 -35.81
C VAL A 189 -8.27 37.37 -34.95
N GLU A 190 -9.48 37.40 -35.49
CA GLU A 190 -10.72 37.05 -34.78
C GLU A 190 -10.70 35.58 -34.31
N SER A 191 -10.18 34.67 -35.13
CA SER A 191 -10.01 33.26 -34.78
C SER A 191 -9.00 33.08 -33.64
N LEU A 192 -7.84 33.75 -33.70
CA LEU A 192 -6.84 33.71 -32.64
C LEU A 192 -7.36 34.36 -31.34
N GLN A 193 -8.08 35.48 -31.43
CA GLN A 193 -8.72 36.12 -30.28
C GLN A 193 -9.74 35.21 -29.62
N SER A 194 -10.55 34.50 -30.42
CA SER A 194 -11.52 33.51 -29.92
C SER A 194 -10.81 32.34 -29.24
N ALA A 195 -9.71 31.83 -29.82
CA ALA A 195 -8.89 30.79 -29.21
C ALA A 195 -8.26 31.23 -27.88
N ILE A 196 -7.72 32.45 -27.81
CA ILE A 196 -7.17 33.02 -26.57
C ILE A 196 -8.25 33.13 -25.50
N LYS A 197 -9.45 33.62 -25.85
CA LYS A 197 -10.58 33.73 -24.90
C LYS A 197 -11.02 32.37 -24.37
N MET A 198 -11.06 31.35 -25.23
CA MET A 198 -11.37 29.98 -24.82
C MET A 198 -10.31 29.41 -23.88
N GLU A 199 -9.02 29.63 -24.15
CA GLU A 199 -7.94 29.17 -23.28
C GLU A 199 -7.96 29.91 -21.93
N GLN A 200 -8.22 31.22 -21.93
CA GLN A 200 -8.39 31.99 -20.69
C GLN A 200 -9.51 31.43 -19.82
N ASN A 201 -10.70 31.20 -20.39
CA ASN A 201 -11.82 30.59 -19.68
C ASN A 201 -11.47 29.19 -19.15
N LYS A 202 -10.76 28.38 -19.94
CA LYS A 202 -10.30 27.06 -19.51
C LYS A 202 -9.35 27.14 -18.31
N THR A 203 -8.38 28.06 -18.36
CA THR A 203 -7.46 28.28 -17.23
C THR A 203 -8.16 28.79 -15.97
N GLU A 204 -9.23 29.58 -16.13
CA GLU A 204 -10.05 30.05 -15.01
C GLU A 204 -10.80 28.88 -14.35
N VAL A 205 -11.44 28.02 -15.14
CA VAL A 205 -12.09 26.80 -14.63
C VAL A 205 -11.09 25.88 -13.92
N GLU A 206 -9.90 25.68 -14.48
CA GLU A 206 -8.85 24.86 -13.84
C GLU A 206 -8.38 25.48 -12.51
N LYS A 207 -8.28 26.81 -12.41
CA LYS A 207 -7.97 27.51 -11.15
C LYS A 207 -9.07 27.35 -10.11
N GLU A 208 -10.33 27.44 -10.51
CA GLU A 208 -11.48 27.20 -9.63
C GLU A 208 -11.49 25.75 -9.11
N GLN A 209 -11.23 24.78 -9.99
CA GLN A 209 -11.10 23.37 -9.62
C GLN A 209 -9.93 23.14 -8.65
N LEU A 210 -8.77 23.75 -8.88
CA LEU A 210 -7.61 23.66 -7.99
C LEU A 210 -7.94 24.25 -6.61
N THR A 211 -8.62 25.41 -6.57
CA THR A 211 -9.02 26.06 -5.31
C THR A 211 -10.02 25.19 -4.54
N SER A 212 -10.99 24.61 -5.24
CA SER A 212 -11.96 23.66 -4.66
C SER A 212 -11.26 22.41 -4.10
N LEU A 213 -10.29 21.85 -4.82
CA LEU A 213 -9.50 20.72 -4.37
C LEU A 213 -8.62 21.06 -3.15
N GLN A 214 -8.00 22.24 -3.13
CA GLN A 214 -7.25 22.74 -1.98
C GLN A 214 -8.15 22.84 -0.74
N ALA A 215 -9.34 23.42 -0.87
CA ALA A 215 -10.30 23.52 0.23
C ALA A 215 -10.76 22.13 0.72
N ALA A 216 -10.99 21.18 -0.19
CA ALA A 216 -11.35 19.80 0.17
C ALA A 216 -10.20 19.09 0.91
N TYR A 217 -8.96 19.28 0.47
CA TYR A 217 -7.77 18.74 1.13
C TYR A 217 -7.59 19.32 2.53
N GLU A 218 -7.71 20.64 2.68
CA GLU A 218 -7.63 21.32 3.98
C GLU A 218 -8.69 20.81 4.95
N LYS A 219 -9.94 20.67 4.47
CA LYS A 219 -11.03 20.10 5.26
C LYS A 219 -10.74 18.68 5.73
N LEU A 220 -10.29 17.80 4.82
CA LEU A 220 -9.96 16.42 5.17
C LEU A 220 -8.81 16.33 6.18
N ASN A 221 -7.81 17.21 6.05
CA ASN A 221 -6.70 17.27 6.99
C ASN A 221 -7.17 17.71 8.40
N LEU A 222 -8.11 18.66 8.49
CA LEU A 222 -8.72 19.06 9.76
C LEU A 222 -9.51 17.90 10.39
N GLU A 223 -10.33 17.19 9.60
CA GLU A 223 -11.09 16.01 10.06
C GLU A 223 -10.15 14.90 10.56
N TYR A 224 -9.04 14.65 9.85
CA TYR A 224 -8.02 13.69 10.27
C TYR A 224 -7.38 14.07 11.61
N GLN A 225 -7.02 15.35 11.79
CA GLN A 225 -6.43 15.84 13.04
C GLN A 225 -7.42 15.76 14.21
N GLU A 226 -8.70 16.05 13.97
CA GLU A 226 -9.78 15.88 14.95
C GLU A 226 -9.96 14.42 15.35
N LEU A 227 -10.01 13.51 14.37
CA LEU A 227 -10.13 12.08 14.64
C LEU A 227 -8.94 11.58 15.47
N ARG A 228 -7.71 12.00 15.12
CA ARG A 228 -6.50 11.66 15.86
C ARG A 228 -6.54 12.18 17.31
N ARG A 229 -7.04 13.39 17.54
CA ARG A 229 -7.24 13.93 18.90
C ARG A 229 -8.29 13.12 19.66
N ASN A 230 -9.44 12.86 19.05
CA ASN A 230 -10.52 12.08 19.66
C ASN A 230 -10.07 10.65 20.01
N GLU A 231 -9.27 10.00 19.17
CA GLU A 231 -8.69 8.69 19.48
C GLU A 231 -7.69 8.74 20.65
N CYS A 232 -6.89 9.81 20.74
CA CYS A 232 -6.00 10.04 21.88
C CYS A 232 -6.77 10.34 23.18
N GLU A 233 -7.97 10.91 23.10
CA GLU A 233 -8.85 11.17 24.25
C GLU A 233 -9.66 9.94 24.66
N LYS A 234 -10.08 9.10 23.71
CA LYS A 234 -10.80 7.85 23.97
C LYS A 234 -10.00 6.85 24.80
N VAL A 235 -8.69 6.79 24.59
CA VAL A 235 -7.80 6.08 25.51
C VAL A 235 -7.53 7.04 26.66
N SER A 236 -8.39 7.00 27.68
CA SER A 236 -8.12 7.75 28.91
C SER A 236 -6.75 7.34 29.41
N LYS A 237 -5.87 8.33 29.58
CA LYS A 237 -4.52 8.10 30.11
C LYS A 237 -4.58 7.43 31.48
N GLU A 238 -5.68 7.64 32.20
CA GLU A 238 -5.99 7.06 33.49
C GLU A 238 -6.32 5.56 33.36
N GLU A 239 -7.16 5.16 32.41
CA GLU A 239 -7.45 3.74 32.13
C GLU A 239 -6.19 2.97 31.71
N PHE A 240 -5.35 3.57 30.86
CA PHE A 240 -4.09 2.96 30.45
C PHE A 240 -3.13 2.79 31.64
N LYS A 241 -3.03 3.80 32.52
CA LYS A 241 -2.23 3.71 33.75
C LYS A 241 -2.76 2.65 34.71
N GLU A 242 -4.09 2.54 34.86
CA GLU A 242 -4.72 1.53 35.70
C GLU A 242 -4.42 0.12 35.17
N LEU A 243 -4.49 -0.09 33.86
CA LEU A 243 -4.13 -1.37 33.23
C LEU A 243 -2.66 -1.72 33.44
N LEU A 244 -1.74 -0.76 33.32
CA LEU A 244 -0.32 -0.98 33.62
C LEU A 244 -0.09 -1.36 35.10
N GLN A 245 -0.78 -0.71 36.03
CA GLN A 245 -0.69 -1.05 37.46
C GLN A 245 -1.23 -2.45 37.74
N LYS A 246 -2.36 -2.84 37.10
CA LYS A 246 -2.90 -4.19 37.20
C LYS A 246 -1.94 -5.23 36.63
N LEU A 247 -1.29 -4.93 35.51
CA LEU A 247 -0.28 -5.81 34.90
C LEU A 247 0.90 -6.04 35.85
N ASP A 248 1.49 -4.97 36.40
CA ASP A 248 2.61 -5.04 37.36
C ASP A 248 2.23 -5.83 38.63
N ALA A 249 1.01 -5.63 39.15
CA ALA A 249 0.52 -6.39 40.30
C ALA A 249 0.37 -7.89 39.97
N CYS A 250 -0.14 -8.23 38.79
CA CYS A 250 -0.24 -9.61 38.31
C CYS A 250 1.13 -10.25 38.13
N GLU A 251 2.10 -9.55 37.54
CA GLU A 251 3.47 -10.04 37.35
C GLU A 251 4.15 -10.35 38.69
N LYS A 252 4.03 -9.45 39.68
CA LYS A 252 4.55 -9.66 41.03
C LYS A 252 3.87 -10.84 41.73
N ALA A 253 2.55 -10.98 41.59
CA ALA A 253 1.81 -12.11 42.15
C ALA A 253 2.24 -13.44 41.51
N LEU A 254 2.46 -13.47 40.19
CA LEU A 254 2.97 -14.64 39.48
C LEU A 254 4.39 -15.00 39.94
N ALA A 255 5.28 -14.02 40.10
CA ALA A 255 6.62 -14.24 40.62
C ALA A 255 6.60 -14.84 42.03
N LYS A 256 5.72 -14.34 42.91
CA LYS A 256 5.53 -14.91 44.25
C LYS A 256 5.02 -16.34 44.20
N LYS A 257 4.04 -16.65 43.34
CA LYS A 257 3.54 -18.02 43.15
C LYS A 257 4.60 -18.95 42.59
N GLN A 258 5.47 -18.47 41.71
CA GLN A 258 6.59 -19.25 41.21
C GLN A 258 7.58 -19.61 42.33
N PHE A 259 7.89 -18.65 43.22
CA PHE A 259 8.71 -18.92 44.40
C PHE A 259 8.09 -19.96 45.34
N GLU A 260 6.80 -19.83 45.66
CA GLU A 260 6.06 -20.83 46.48
C GLU A 260 6.08 -22.23 45.82
N ILE A 261 5.97 -22.31 44.49
CA ILE A 261 6.06 -23.57 43.75
C ILE A 261 7.46 -24.20 43.89
N ASP A 262 8.51 -23.40 43.79
CA ASP A 262 9.88 -23.92 43.84
C ASP A 262 10.26 -24.38 45.26
N GLU A 263 9.80 -23.67 46.31
CA GLU A 263 9.91 -24.13 47.70
C GLU A 263 9.15 -25.46 47.93
N MET A 264 7.94 -25.57 47.40
CA MET A 264 7.18 -26.83 47.47
C MET A 264 7.88 -27.97 46.71
N LYS A 265 8.52 -27.72 45.57
CA LYS A 265 9.28 -28.77 44.86
C LYS A 265 10.46 -29.27 45.67
N GLU A 266 11.20 -28.36 46.32
CA GLU A 266 12.34 -28.72 47.17
C GLU A 266 11.91 -29.59 48.37
N THR A 267 10.81 -29.22 49.04
CA THR A 267 10.27 -30.03 50.13
C THR A 267 9.78 -31.40 49.65
N VAL A 268 9.19 -31.49 48.45
CA VAL A 268 8.79 -32.76 47.84
C VAL A 268 10.00 -33.63 47.50
N THR A 269 11.10 -33.07 47.01
CA THR A 269 12.33 -33.86 46.76
C THR A 269 12.90 -34.40 48.06
N LYS A 270 12.97 -33.58 49.11
CA LYS A 270 13.43 -34.02 50.43
C LYS A 270 12.56 -35.15 51.00
N HIS A 271 11.24 -34.99 50.95
CA HIS A 271 10.34 -36.05 51.41
C HIS A 271 10.47 -37.35 50.61
N LYS A 272 10.84 -37.29 49.33
CA LYS A 272 11.12 -38.51 48.54
C LYS A 272 12.36 -39.23 49.06
N GLU A 273 13.43 -38.51 49.35
CA GLU A 273 14.67 -39.07 49.94
C GLU A 273 14.40 -39.70 51.33
N ASP A 274 13.59 -39.02 52.16
CA ASP A 274 13.17 -39.55 53.46
C ASP A 274 12.33 -40.83 53.30
N MET A 275 11.44 -40.88 52.31
CA MET A 275 10.64 -42.06 52.00
C MET A 275 11.50 -43.25 51.55
N GLU A 276 12.51 -43.03 50.70
CA GLU A 276 13.48 -44.07 50.31
C GLU A 276 14.23 -44.60 51.54
N THR A 277 14.60 -43.72 52.47
CA THR A 277 15.24 -44.12 53.74
C THR A 277 14.32 -44.98 54.60
N ILE A 278 13.03 -44.64 54.68
CA ILE A 278 12.04 -45.43 55.43
C ILE A 278 11.88 -46.82 54.82
N GLU A 279 11.89 -46.95 53.48
CA GLU A 279 11.82 -48.24 52.80
C GLU A 279 13.02 -49.14 53.13
N LEU A 280 14.23 -48.56 53.17
CA LEU A 280 15.44 -49.29 53.58
C LEU A 280 15.36 -49.76 55.05
N LEU A 281 14.90 -48.90 55.95
CA LEU A 281 14.74 -49.26 57.37
C LEU A 281 13.68 -50.35 57.57
N ARG A 282 12.60 -50.33 56.79
CA ARG A 282 11.58 -51.41 56.81
C ARG A 282 12.18 -52.74 56.37
N ALA A 283 12.91 -52.75 55.25
CA ALA A 283 13.61 -53.95 54.78
C ALA A 283 14.62 -54.47 55.81
N GLN A 284 15.32 -53.56 56.50
CA GLN A 284 16.23 -53.92 57.59
C GLN A 284 15.51 -54.60 58.76
N ILE A 285 14.33 -54.10 59.17
CA ILE A 285 13.50 -54.73 60.21
C ILE A 285 13.06 -56.13 59.77
N ASP A 286 12.63 -56.30 58.52
CA ASP A 286 12.18 -57.59 58.01
C ASP A 286 13.31 -58.63 58.00
N LEU A 287 14.52 -58.22 57.61
CA LEU A 287 15.71 -59.08 57.68
C LEU A 287 16.03 -59.49 59.12
N PHE A 288 16.07 -58.53 60.05
CA PHE A 288 16.34 -58.85 61.46
C PHE A 288 15.27 -59.74 62.09
N CYS A 289 13.99 -59.55 61.73
CA CYS A 289 12.90 -60.43 62.17
C CYS A 289 13.10 -61.85 61.62
N SER A 290 13.44 -61.98 60.33
CA SER A 290 13.73 -63.26 59.70
C SER A 290 14.92 -63.96 60.38
N ASP A 291 16.03 -63.25 60.58
CA ASP A 291 17.24 -63.77 61.24
C ASP A 291 16.96 -64.21 62.68
N PHE A 292 16.18 -63.42 63.42
CA PHE A 292 15.76 -63.77 64.78
C PHE A 292 14.93 -65.06 64.81
N HIS A 293 13.98 -65.22 63.89
CA HIS A 293 13.17 -66.44 63.80
C HIS A 293 14.00 -67.66 63.37
N ALA A 294 14.94 -67.49 62.43
CA ALA A 294 15.85 -68.55 62.01
C ALA A 294 16.77 -69.00 63.18
N GLU A 295 17.38 -68.06 63.89
CA GLU A 295 18.21 -68.33 65.08
C GLU A 295 17.40 -69.02 66.18
N ARG A 296 16.17 -68.55 66.43
CA ARG A 296 15.28 -69.17 67.41
C ARG A 296 14.96 -70.62 67.05
N SER A 297 14.61 -70.89 65.79
CA SER A 297 14.32 -72.24 65.30
C SER A 297 15.56 -73.15 65.38
N ALA A 298 16.73 -72.64 64.98
CA ALA A 298 17.99 -73.36 65.11
C ALA A 298 18.29 -73.71 66.57
N ARG A 299 18.09 -72.76 67.48
CA ARG A 299 18.28 -72.98 68.92
C ARG A 299 17.30 -74.00 69.51
N GLU A 300 16.04 -73.99 69.07
CA GLU A 300 15.05 -74.99 69.47
C GLU A 300 15.41 -76.39 68.96
N ASN A 301 15.88 -76.52 67.71
CA ASN A 301 16.35 -77.80 67.17
C ASN A 301 17.55 -78.34 67.95
N ILE A 302 18.56 -77.50 68.24
CA ILE A 302 19.71 -77.90 69.07
C ILE A 302 19.26 -78.31 70.48
N HIS A 303 18.28 -77.60 71.05
CA HIS A 303 17.74 -77.95 72.36
C HIS A 303 17.04 -79.31 72.34
N GLN A 304 16.25 -79.59 71.30
CA GLN A 304 15.60 -80.87 71.10
C GLN A 304 16.61 -82.00 70.94
N GLU A 305 17.61 -81.85 70.05
CA GLU A 305 18.68 -82.84 69.86
C GLU A 305 19.44 -83.10 71.18
N LYS A 306 19.69 -82.05 71.97
CA LYS A 306 20.31 -82.17 73.30
C LYS A 306 19.45 -83.00 74.26
N GLU A 307 18.14 -82.77 74.30
CA GLU A 307 17.21 -83.54 75.15
C GLU A 307 17.14 -85.00 74.70
N GLU A 308 17.10 -85.25 73.39
CA GLU A 308 17.13 -86.59 72.81
C GLU A 308 18.43 -87.32 73.20
N LEU A 309 19.60 -86.69 73.04
CA LEU A 309 20.88 -87.27 73.43
C LEU A 309 20.97 -87.52 74.95
N ALA A 310 20.43 -86.62 75.78
CA ALA A 310 20.39 -86.78 77.23
C ALA A 310 19.51 -87.98 77.64
N ALA A 311 18.37 -88.17 76.99
CA ALA A 311 17.50 -89.32 77.20
C ALA A 311 18.18 -90.64 76.80
N HIS A 312 18.87 -90.67 75.64
CA HIS A 312 19.65 -91.83 75.21
C HIS A 312 20.78 -92.15 76.20
N LEU A 313 21.50 -91.14 76.68
CA LEU A 313 22.56 -91.31 77.68
C LEU A 313 22.00 -91.86 79.00
N ALA A 314 20.86 -91.35 79.47
CA ALA A 314 20.19 -91.85 80.68
C ALA A 314 19.76 -93.31 80.54
N PHE A 315 19.20 -93.70 79.38
CA PHE A 315 18.84 -95.08 79.07
C PHE A 315 20.06 -96.00 79.10
N MET A 316 21.16 -95.63 78.43
CA MET A 316 22.41 -96.40 78.44
C MET A 316 23.01 -96.50 79.84
N MET A 317 22.92 -95.44 80.66
CA MET A 317 23.36 -95.48 82.06
C MET A 317 22.52 -96.46 82.89
N GLN A 318 21.19 -96.44 82.74
CA GLN A 318 20.28 -97.35 83.42
C GLN A 318 20.53 -98.81 83.01
N GLU A 319 20.74 -99.07 81.72
CA GLU A 319 21.08 -100.40 81.22
C GLU A 319 22.42 -100.88 81.77
N ASN A 320 23.44 -100.01 81.81
CA ASN A 320 24.73 -100.31 82.43
C ASN A 320 24.61 -100.58 83.93
N GLU A 321 23.77 -99.84 84.65
CA GLU A 321 23.50 -100.07 86.07
C GLU A 321 22.82 -101.42 86.29
N LYS A 322 21.78 -101.73 85.51
CA LYS A 322 21.11 -103.04 85.52
C LYS A 322 22.09 -104.18 85.22
N LEU A 323 22.97 -104.04 84.23
CA LEU A 323 23.99 -105.04 83.92
C LEU A 323 25.00 -105.20 85.08
N LYS A 324 25.38 -104.10 85.77
CA LYS A 324 26.21 -104.18 86.98
C LYS A 324 25.47 -104.90 88.13
N GLU A 325 24.19 -104.65 88.32
CA GLU A 325 23.35 -105.37 89.28
C GLU A 325 23.26 -106.86 88.94
N GLU A 326 23.09 -107.22 87.66
CA GLU A 326 23.09 -108.61 87.22
C GLU A 326 24.46 -109.29 87.42
N ILE A 327 25.56 -108.59 87.11
CA ILE A 327 26.93 -109.08 87.35
C ILE A 327 27.18 -109.25 88.85
N THR A 328 26.84 -108.27 89.69
CA THR A 328 26.99 -108.37 91.16
C THR A 328 26.10 -109.45 91.74
N GLY A 329 24.88 -109.64 91.22
CA GLY A 329 24.00 -110.75 91.54
C GLY A 329 24.59 -112.11 91.19
N ARG A 330 25.17 -112.25 89.97
CA ARG A 330 25.90 -113.46 89.56
C ARG A 330 27.15 -113.69 90.41
N GLN A 331 27.94 -112.66 90.69
CA GLN A 331 29.12 -112.74 91.55
C GLN A 331 28.74 -113.10 92.99
N SER A 332 27.64 -112.59 93.52
CA SER A 332 27.09 -112.95 94.83
C SER A 332 26.68 -114.43 94.88
N ILE A 333 26.00 -114.93 93.84
CA ILE A 333 25.68 -116.36 93.69
C ILE A 333 26.97 -117.20 93.58
N GLU A 334 27.95 -116.76 92.80
CA GLU A 334 29.24 -117.44 92.66
C GLU A 334 30.01 -117.46 93.99
N GLN A 335 29.91 -116.40 94.81
CA GLN A 335 30.49 -116.35 96.16
C GLN A 335 29.76 -117.28 97.14
N LEU A 336 28.44 -117.40 97.07
CA LEU A 336 27.65 -118.36 97.86
C LEU A 336 27.95 -119.81 97.46
N GLN A 337 28.16 -120.07 96.16
CA GLN A 337 28.59 -121.36 95.65
C GLN A 337 30.03 -121.70 96.09
N LYS A 338 30.96 -120.74 96.08
CA LYS A 338 32.33 -120.91 96.61
C LYS A 338 32.37 -121.23 98.11
N ARG A 339 31.39 -120.74 98.90
CA ARG A 339 31.27 -121.06 100.33
C ARG A 339 30.77 -122.49 100.63
N HIS A 340 30.20 -123.18 99.64
CA HIS A 340 29.71 -124.57 99.77
C HIS A 340 30.28 -125.52 98.70
N GLY A 341 31.36 -125.13 98.04
CA GLY A 341 32.06 -125.88 96.98
C GLY A 341 33.53 -126.13 97.30
N SER A 342 33.75 -127.03 98.27
CA SER A 342 34.88 -127.96 98.38
C SER A 342 36.23 -127.53 98.99
N THR A 343 36.53 -128.20 100.10
CA THR A 343 37.86 -128.46 100.68
C THR A 343 38.55 -129.61 99.92
N MET A 344 39.65 -129.26 99.24
CA MET A 344 40.90 -130.01 98.98
C MET A 344 40.96 -131.20 98.01
N SER A 345 41.73 -131.02 96.93
CA SER A 345 42.73 -131.92 96.30
C SER A 345 43.43 -131.06 95.22
N GLY A 346 44.74 -130.89 95.13
CA GLY A 346 45.78 -131.91 95.14
C GLY A 346 46.40 -131.96 93.74
N ASP A 347 47.46 -131.17 93.53
CA ASP A 347 48.59 -131.31 92.59
C ASP A 347 48.37 -131.58 91.08
N GLY A 348 49.11 -130.86 90.23
CA GLY A 348 49.21 -131.16 88.80
C GLY A 348 49.35 -129.96 87.86
N SER A 349 50.60 -129.53 87.66
CA SER A 349 51.19 -128.90 86.47
C SER A 349 50.35 -127.92 85.60
N GLU A 350 50.83 -126.68 85.49
CA GLU A 350 51.50 -126.15 84.29
C GLU A 350 51.65 -124.62 84.41
N SER A 351 52.90 -124.16 84.31
CA SER A 351 53.25 -122.79 83.89
C SER A 351 52.78 -122.57 82.43
N PRO A 352 52.61 -121.34 81.88
CA PRO A 352 53.51 -120.21 82.15
C PRO A 352 52.89 -118.79 82.19
N CYS A 353 53.63 -117.93 82.89
CA CYS A 353 54.08 -116.60 82.43
C CYS A 353 53.53 -116.11 81.08
N LEU A 354 52.81 -114.98 81.08
CA LEU A 354 52.95 -113.91 80.08
C LEU A 354 52.53 -112.54 80.67
N VAL A 355 53.49 -111.80 81.24
CA VAL A 355 53.73 -110.41 80.77
C VAL A 355 54.34 -110.55 79.36
N PRO A 356 54.48 -109.54 78.48
CA PRO A 356 54.07 -108.14 78.51
C PRO A 356 53.57 -107.59 77.15
N ARG A 357 52.95 -106.41 77.15
CA ARG A 357 53.12 -105.34 76.13
C ARG A 357 52.15 -104.21 76.48
N GLY A 358 52.64 -103.04 76.85
CA GLY A 358 53.10 -102.03 75.89
C GLY A 358 51.85 -101.26 75.43
N MET A 359 51.63 -100.00 75.75
CA MET A 359 52.49 -98.84 75.46
C MET A 359 52.09 -97.75 76.46
N GLU A 360 53.01 -97.28 77.30
CA GLU A 360 53.59 -95.92 77.18
C GLU A 360 53.04 -95.05 76.05
N SER A 361 52.71 -93.81 76.42
CA SER A 361 52.39 -92.68 75.53
C SER A 361 51.09 -92.89 74.75
N ILE A 362 50.02 -92.14 75.01
CA ILE A 362 49.80 -90.84 74.38
C ILE A 362 49.19 -89.85 75.41
N TYR A 363 50.04 -89.16 76.17
CA TYR A 363 49.77 -87.77 76.51
C TYR A 363 50.08 -86.96 75.24
N GLN A 364 49.12 -86.87 74.33
CA GLN A 364 49.10 -86.03 73.13
C GLN A 364 47.83 -86.40 72.35
N GLN A 365 46.66 -86.01 72.87
CA GLN A 365 45.60 -85.70 71.92
C GLN A 365 46.13 -84.49 71.13
N ASP A 366 46.39 -84.72 69.85
CA ASP A 366 46.74 -83.70 68.88
C ASP A 366 45.74 -82.54 69.00
N LEU A 367 46.11 -81.51 69.77
CA LEU A 367 45.55 -80.19 69.58
C LEU A 367 45.81 -79.88 68.10
N PRO A 368 44.78 -79.55 67.29
CA PRO A 368 45.01 -79.21 65.89
C PRO A 368 46.02 -78.07 65.84
N VAL A 369 47.26 -78.38 65.46
CA VAL A 369 48.32 -77.39 65.33
C VAL A 369 48.01 -76.59 64.08
N HIS A 370 47.41 -75.43 64.30
CA HIS A 370 47.06 -74.52 63.23
C HIS A 370 48.33 -73.80 62.79
N THR A 371 48.64 -73.87 61.49
CA THR A 371 49.89 -73.34 60.93
C THR A 371 49.60 -72.19 60.00
N CYS A 372 50.33 -71.08 60.15
CA CYS A 372 50.23 -69.97 59.22
C CYS A 372 50.93 -70.33 57.89
N PRO A 373 50.23 -70.30 56.73
CA PRO A 373 50.81 -70.72 55.46
C PRO A 373 51.89 -69.76 54.92
N LYS A 374 52.03 -68.54 55.48
CA LYS A 374 53.04 -67.55 55.04
C LYS A 374 54.38 -67.72 55.75
N CYS A 375 54.38 -68.03 57.05
CA CYS A 375 55.59 -68.05 57.89
C CYS A 375 55.82 -69.38 58.64
N ASN A 376 54.92 -70.35 58.48
CA ASN A 376 54.94 -71.67 59.14
C ASN A 376 55.03 -71.62 60.67
N LEU A 377 54.48 -70.58 61.29
CA LEU A 377 54.35 -70.52 62.74
C LEU A 377 53.21 -71.44 63.20
N ASN A 378 53.53 -72.34 64.13
CA ASN A 378 52.59 -73.27 64.75
C ASN A 378 51.95 -72.62 65.98
N VAL A 379 50.62 -72.58 66.01
CA VAL A 379 49.85 -72.03 67.12
C VAL A 379 48.83 -73.05 67.66
N PRO A 380 48.49 -73.00 68.96
CA PRO A 380 47.74 -74.05 69.64
C PRO A 380 46.24 -74.07 69.34
N ASP A 381 45.67 -72.99 68.79
CA ASP A 381 44.25 -72.85 68.47
C ASP A 381 44.00 -71.90 67.28
N ILE A 382 42.79 -71.95 66.71
CA ILE A 382 42.42 -71.21 65.49
C ILE A 382 42.26 -69.70 65.72
N ASP A 383 41.88 -69.26 66.92
CA ASP A 383 41.70 -67.83 67.22
C ASP A 383 43.07 -67.15 67.24
N THR A 384 44.06 -67.80 67.85
CA THR A 384 45.46 -67.38 67.80
C THR A 384 45.99 -67.35 66.35
N LEU A 385 45.58 -68.30 65.49
CA LEU A 385 45.94 -68.27 64.07
C LEU A 385 45.28 -67.09 63.34
N GLN A 386 43.99 -66.82 63.55
CA GLN A 386 43.27 -65.73 62.88
C GLN A 386 43.84 -64.36 63.22
N ILE A 387 44.18 -64.12 64.50
CA ILE A 387 44.84 -62.89 64.92
C ILE A 387 46.20 -62.76 64.22
N HIS A 388 47.01 -63.81 64.26
CA HIS A 388 48.33 -63.80 63.62
C HIS A 388 48.25 -63.62 62.10
N VAL A 389 47.33 -64.31 61.41
CA VAL A 389 47.16 -64.21 59.96
C VAL A 389 46.77 -62.79 59.54
N MET A 390 45.97 -62.10 60.34
CA MET A 390 45.59 -60.71 60.08
C MET A 390 46.79 -59.76 60.11
N ASP A 391 47.72 -59.95 61.06
CA ASP A 391 48.98 -59.18 61.13
C ASP A 391 50.02 -59.67 60.12
N CYS A 392 50.01 -60.97 59.80
CA CYS A 392 51.03 -61.59 58.96
C CYS A 392 50.73 -61.43 57.46
N ILE A 393 49.49 -61.13 57.03
CA ILE A 393 49.15 -60.91 55.61
C ILE A 393 49.53 -59.50 55.13
N THR A 394 49.53 -58.49 56.00
CA THR A 394 50.27 -57.23 55.76
C THR A 394 51.76 -57.46 55.62
#